data_AF-A0A4R1B1D8-F1
#
_entry.id   AF-A0A4R1B1D8-F1
#
_cell.length_a   1.000
_cell.length_b   1.000
_cell.length_c   1.000
_cell.angle_alpha   90.00
_cell.angle_beta   90.00
_cell.angle_gamma   90.00
#
_symmetry.space_group_name_H-M   'P 1'
#
loop_
_entity.id
_entity.type
_entity.pdbx_description
1 polymer ?
#
loop_
_entity_poly.entity_id
_entity_poly.type
_entity_poly.pdbx_seq_one_letter_code
_entity_poly.pdbx_strand_id
1 'polypeptide(L)'
;MPNCWWKNMKIEAKRRAVRWLAALAGLTATCALAAGPDLAGHAAGIWALPSTATTTRWLVVHDPAGGHATGVYHIEVLERPRGAPAWQVDHVAGHMAITEAALARSVGKPLRRGAVYPETFDSGLAAWRAENGGQGGAVCATSVLDCLGRP
;
A
#
# COMPACT_ATOMS: atom_id res chain seq x y z
N MET A 1 12.43 68.07 -27.58
CA MET A 1 11.78 69.37 -27.83
C MET A 1 11.68 69.56 -29.34
N PRO A 2 10.58 70.05 -29.93
CA PRO A 2 9.18 70.06 -29.48
C PRO A 2 8.23 69.61 -30.64
N ASN A 3 6.97 69.16 -30.46
CA ASN A 3 5.75 69.98 -30.59
C ASN A 3 4.51 69.10 -30.89
N CYS A 4 3.39 69.41 -30.20
CA CYS A 4 1.99 69.39 -30.66
C CYS A 4 1.40 68.04 -31.14
N TRP A 5 0.66 67.24 -30.36
CA TRP A 5 -0.61 67.49 -29.65
C TRP A 5 -1.74 68.18 -30.44
N TRP A 6 -2.72 67.34 -30.81
CA TRP A 6 -4.18 67.54 -30.81
C TRP A 6 -4.85 68.35 -31.92
N LYS A 7 -5.70 67.68 -32.71
CA LYS A 7 -7.14 67.54 -32.44
C LYS A 7 -7.78 66.62 -33.49
N ASN A 8 -8.53 65.62 -33.05
CA ASN A 8 -9.88 65.42 -33.59
C ASN A 8 -10.73 64.69 -32.56
N MET A 9 -11.81 65.38 -32.22
CA MET A 9 -12.74 65.09 -31.17
C MET A 9 -14.04 64.66 -31.84
N LYS A 10 -14.72 63.68 -31.21
CA LYS A 10 -16.17 63.48 -31.23
C LYS A 10 -16.76 62.86 -32.52
N ILE A 11 -17.29 61.64 -32.47
CA ILE A 11 -18.71 61.26 -32.22
C ILE A 11 -18.89 60.08 -33.22
N GLU A 12 -19.41 58.88 -32.96
CA GLU A 12 -20.59 58.45 -32.23
C GLU A 12 -20.52 56.91 -32.09
N ALA A 13 -21.11 56.39 -31.02
CA ALA A 13 -22.04 55.25 -31.00
C ALA A 13 -22.01 54.22 -32.15
N LYS A 14 -22.14 52.90 -31.99
CA LYS A 14 -22.56 52.03 -30.89
C LYS A 14 -22.64 50.64 -31.55
N ARG A 15 -22.22 49.60 -30.81
CA ARG A 15 -22.79 48.24 -30.82
C ARG A 15 -22.54 47.37 -32.06
N ARG A 16 -22.30 46.07 -31.98
CA ARG A 16 -21.93 45.07 -30.96
C ARG A 16 -21.97 43.77 -31.76
N ALA A 17 -20.84 43.08 -31.95
CA ALA A 17 -20.83 41.65 -32.29
C ALA A 17 -19.40 41.10 -32.24
N VAL A 18 -18.75 41.12 -31.07
CA VAL A 18 -17.59 40.25 -30.86
C VAL A 18 -18.14 38.93 -30.33
N ARG A 19 -18.11 37.91 -31.20
CA ARG A 19 -18.42 36.53 -30.87
C ARG A 19 -17.43 36.05 -29.81
N TRP A 20 -17.88 35.87 -28.58
CA TRP A 20 -17.13 35.16 -27.56
C TRP A 20 -17.21 33.66 -27.86
N LEU A 21 -16.19 33.11 -28.53
CA LEU A 21 -15.93 31.67 -28.52
C LEU A 21 -15.21 31.35 -27.22
N ALA A 22 -15.99 31.05 -26.17
CA ALA A 22 -15.45 30.43 -24.97
C ALA A 22 -15.15 28.96 -25.28
N ALA A 23 -13.89 28.64 -25.55
CA ALA A 23 -13.42 27.27 -25.61
C ALA A 23 -13.39 26.69 -24.19
N LEU A 24 -14.43 25.95 -23.83
CA LEU A 24 -14.45 25.09 -22.64
C LEU A 24 -13.50 23.91 -22.89
N ALA A 25 -12.22 24.10 -22.57
CA ALA A 25 -11.28 22.98 -22.45
C ALA A 25 -11.65 22.20 -21.18
N GLY A 26 -12.42 21.11 -21.36
CA GLY A 26 -12.77 20.20 -20.28
C GLY A 26 -11.52 19.54 -19.71
N LEU A 27 -11.21 19.84 -18.45
CA LEU A 27 -10.22 19.10 -17.67
C LEU A 27 -10.81 17.71 -17.37
N THR A 28 -10.56 16.72 -18.23
CA THR A 28 -10.80 15.32 -17.88
C THR A 28 -9.70 14.89 -16.91
N ALA A 29 -9.98 14.94 -15.61
CA ALA A 29 -9.11 14.38 -14.59
C ALA A 29 -9.18 12.84 -14.67
N THR A 30 -8.18 12.24 -15.30
CA THR A 30 -8.03 10.78 -15.33
C THR A 30 -7.63 10.31 -13.93
N CYS A 31 -8.58 9.78 -13.16
CA CYS A 31 -8.25 9.02 -11.95
C CYS A 31 -7.52 7.75 -12.36
N ALA A 32 -6.19 7.74 -12.28
CA ALA A 32 -5.45 6.50 -12.33
C ALA A 32 -5.81 5.71 -11.06
N LEU A 33 -6.53 4.59 -11.21
CA LEU A 33 -6.62 3.62 -10.14
C LEU A 33 -5.22 3.10 -9.90
N ALA A 34 -4.65 3.39 -8.73
CA ALA A 34 -3.44 2.73 -8.30
C ALA A 34 -3.74 1.23 -8.22
N ALA A 35 -3.09 0.45 -9.09
CA ALA A 35 -3.10 -1.00 -8.95
C ALA A 35 -2.52 -1.35 -7.57
N GLY A 36 -3.19 -2.25 -6.84
CA GLY A 36 -2.69 -2.74 -5.56
C GLY A 36 -1.34 -3.44 -5.71
N PRO A 37 -0.66 -3.76 -4.59
CA PRO A 37 0.59 -4.51 -4.64
C PRO A 37 0.38 -5.86 -5.33
N ASP A 38 1.31 -6.23 -6.21
CA ASP A 38 1.35 -7.58 -6.81
C ASP A 38 1.90 -8.59 -5.79
N LEU A 39 1.00 -9.05 -4.91
CA LEU A 39 1.33 -9.95 -3.81
C LEU A 39 1.83 -11.32 -4.31
N ALA A 40 1.23 -11.83 -5.38
CA ALA A 40 1.54 -13.15 -5.94
C ALA A 40 2.80 -13.11 -6.83
N GLY A 41 3.02 -12.03 -7.58
CA GLY A 41 4.17 -11.89 -8.47
C GLY A 41 5.49 -11.61 -7.74
N HIS A 42 5.45 -11.15 -6.49
CA HIS A 42 6.65 -11.04 -5.65
C HIS A 42 6.98 -12.38 -4.98
N ALA A 43 7.63 -13.27 -5.73
CA ALA A 43 7.94 -14.64 -5.29
C ALA A 43 8.73 -14.75 -3.98
N ALA A 44 9.49 -13.71 -3.59
CA ALA A 44 10.20 -13.73 -2.30
C ALA A 44 9.24 -13.63 -1.11
N GLY A 45 8.02 -13.11 -1.30
CA GLY A 45 7.00 -13.00 -0.26
C GLY A 45 7.33 -12.01 0.86
N ILE A 46 8.44 -11.28 0.78
CA ILE A 46 8.89 -10.38 1.84
C ILE A 46 8.39 -8.97 1.57
N TRP A 47 7.66 -8.40 2.53
CA TRP A 47 7.04 -7.07 2.38
C TRP A 47 7.30 -6.21 3.60
N ALA A 48 7.62 -4.94 3.36
CA ALA A 48 7.74 -3.96 4.44
C ALA A 48 6.38 -3.71 5.11
N LEU A 49 6.40 -3.50 6.42
CA LEU A 49 5.26 -3.01 7.19
C LEU A 49 5.55 -1.61 7.75
N PRO A 50 4.52 -0.85 8.16
CA PRO A 50 4.73 0.39 8.90
C PRO A 50 5.66 0.13 10.10
N SER A 51 6.68 0.97 10.19
CA SER A 51 7.79 0.84 11.12
C SER A 51 7.87 2.09 11.99
N THR A 52 8.46 1.98 13.17
CA THR A 52 8.63 3.13 14.07
C THR A 52 10.00 3.80 13.89
N ALA A 53 10.25 4.85 14.66
CA ALA A 53 11.57 5.48 14.74
C ALA A 53 12.65 4.53 15.31
N THR A 54 12.26 3.52 16.09
CA THR A 54 13.20 2.61 16.79
C THR A 54 13.20 1.20 16.23
N THR A 55 12.16 0.80 15.48
CA THR A 55 12.02 -0.58 14.99
C THR A 55 11.74 -0.61 13.50
N THR A 56 12.23 -1.66 12.84
CA THR A 56 11.89 -2.01 11.46
C THR A 56 11.02 -3.25 11.49
N ARG A 57 9.92 -3.23 10.73
CA ARG A 57 8.95 -4.31 10.68
C ARG A 57 8.72 -4.75 9.24
N TRP A 58 8.57 -6.05 9.05
CA TRP A 58 8.24 -6.66 7.77
C TRP A 58 7.49 -7.96 7.99
N LEU A 59 6.92 -8.51 6.94
CA LEU A 59 6.32 -9.83 6.94
C LEU A 59 6.93 -10.70 5.86
N VAL A 60 6.72 -12.01 5.99
CA VAL A 60 7.06 -13.02 4.99
C VAL A 60 5.83 -13.84 4.69
N VAL A 61 5.46 -13.92 3.41
CA VAL A 61 4.49 -14.85 2.85
C VAL A 61 5.25 -16.07 2.37
N HIS A 62 5.03 -17.23 3.00
CA HIS A 62 5.78 -18.45 2.65
C HIS A 62 5.26 -19.14 1.38
N ASP A 63 3.99 -18.94 1.02
CA ASP A 63 3.40 -19.43 -0.24
C ASP A 63 2.51 -18.36 -0.90
N PRO A 64 3.09 -17.40 -1.66
CA PRO A 64 2.32 -16.35 -2.32
C PRO A 64 1.33 -16.86 -3.37
N ALA A 65 1.69 -17.92 -4.09
CA ALA A 65 0.86 -18.48 -5.15
C ALA A 65 -0.35 -19.22 -4.57
N GLY A 66 -0.15 -20.05 -3.55
CA GLY A 66 -1.24 -20.72 -2.84
C GLY A 66 -2.15 -19.73 -2.10
N GLY A 67 -1.57 -18.67 -1.52
CA GLY A 67 -2.34 -17.58 -0.92
C GLY A 67 -3.27 -16.90 -1.91
N HIS A 68 -2.78 -16.59 -3.12
CA HIS A 68 -3.59 -16.01 -4.19
C HIS A 68 -4.70 -16.97 -4.66
N ALA A 69 -4.37 -18.26 -4.82
CA ALA A 69 -5.33 -19.25 -5.28
C ALA A 69 -6.49 -19.49 -4.30
N THR A 70 -6.25 -19.30 -2.99
CA THR A 70 -7.23 -19.55 -1.93
C THR A 70 -7.89 -18.26 -1.40
N GLY A 71 -7.30 -17.09 -1.68
CA GLY A 71 -7.68 -15.81 -1.09
C GLY A 71 -7.23 -15.60 0.36
N VAL A 72 -6.56 -16.61 0.95
CA VAL A 72 -6.03 -16.59 2.32
C VAL A 72 -4.53 -16.79 2.29
N TYR A 73 -3.80 -15.75 2.68
CA TYR A 73 -2.36 -15.77 2.80
C TYR A 73 -1.97 -16.20 4.21
N HIS A 74 -0.88 -16.97 4.31
CA HIS A 74 -0.27 -17.32 5.59
C HIS A 74 1.06 -16.60 5.71
N ILE A 75 1.17 -15.78 6.76
CA ILE A 75 2.33 -14.91 6.97
C ILE A 75 2.98 -15.15 8.32
N GLU A 76 4.26 -14.82 8.42
CA GLU A 76 4.92 -14.47 9.67
C GLU A 76 5.19 -12.96 9.71
N VAL A 77 5.14 -12.37 10.90
CA VAL A 77 5.44 -10.94 11.11
C VAL A 77 6.69 -10.83 11.97
N LEU A 78 7.67 -10.08 11.44
CA LEU A 78 9.00 -9.96 12.00
C LEU A 78 9.30 -8.51 12.35
N GLU A 79 10.02 -8.31 13.44
CA GLU A 79 10.49 -7.01 13.87
C GLU A 79 11.95 -7.06 14.30
N ARG A 80 12.65 -5.95 14.09
CA ARG A 80 14.02 -5.78 14.59
C ARG A 80 14.26 -4.34 15.01
N PRO A 81 14.89 -4.11 16.18
CA PRO A 81 15.36 -2.77 16.54
C PRO A 81 16.35 -2.22 15.50
N ARG A 82 16.24 -0.93 15.18
CA ARG A 82 17.16 -0.30 14.23
C ARG A 82 18.59 -0.33 14.78
N GLY A 83 19.53 -0.73 13.93
CA GLY A 83 20.94 -0.89 14.33
C GLY A 83 21.26 -2.19 15.06
N ALA A 84 20.24 -3.00 15.41
CA ALA A 84 20.49 -4.32 15.97
C ALA A 84 21.14 -5.25 14.91
N PRO A 85 21.98 -6.20 15.34
CA PRO A 85 22.54 -7.21 14.46
C PRO A 85 21.48 -8.02 13.71
N ALA A 86 21.84 -8.56 12.55
CA ALA A 86 20.89 -9.26 11.68
C ALA A 86 20.24 -10.50 12.32
N TRP A 87 20.86 -11.11 13.33
CA TRP A 87 20.38 -12.28 14.05
C TRP A 87 19.41 -11.96 15.21
N GLN A 88 19.25 -10.69 15.60
CA GLN A 88 18.29 -10.28 16.63
C GLN A 88 16.96 -9.91 15.96
N VAL A 89 16.21 -10.92 15.52
CA VAL A 89 14.88 -10.74 14.92
C VAL A 89 13.84 -11.31 15.85
N ASP A 90 12.81 -10.53 16.14
CA ASP A 90 11.66 -10.93 16.94
C ASP A 90 10.53 -11.41 16.01
N HIS A 91 9.94 -12.57 16.32
CA HIS A 91 8.72 -13.05 15.66
C HIS A 91 7.50 -12.47 16.38
N VAL A 92 7.03 -11.31 15.91
CA VAL A 92 5.87 -10.61 16.47
C VAL A 92 4.60 -11.45 16.33
N ALA A 93 4.46 -12.15 15.21
CA ALA A 93 3.54 -13.25 15.04
C ALA A 93 4.22 -14.38 14.27
N GLY A 94 4.28 -15.56 14.89
CA GLY A 94 4.77 -16.77 14.24
C GLY A 94 3.93 -17.15 13.03
N HIS A 95 2.61 -17.05 13.15
CA HIS A 95 1.68 -17.28 12.06
C HIS A 95 0.49 -16.34 12.16
N MET A 96 0.01 -15.90 11.00
CA MET A 96 -1.28 -15.26 10.84
C MET A 96 -1.88 -15.68 9.49
N ALA A 97 -3.11 -16.20 9.50
CA ALA A 97 -3.92 -16.28 8.29
C ALA A 97 -4.56 -14.91 8.03
N ILE A 98 -4.46 -14.40 6.81
CA ILE A 98 -4.91 -13.05 6.44
C ILE A 98 -5.53 -13.05 5.05
N THR A 99 -6.63 -12.31 4.88
CA THR A 99 -7.25 -12.16 3.55
C THR A 99 -6.36 -11.36 2.60
N GLU A 100 -6.48 -11.58 1.30
CA GLU A 100 -5.73 -10.82 0.29
C GLU A 100 -5.89 -9.31 0.43
N ALA A 101 -7.14 -8.84 0.59
CA ALA A 101 -7.44 -7.43 0.78
C ALA A 101 -6.78 -6.85 2.05
N ALA A 102 -6.71 -7.65 3.12
CA ALA A 102 -6.04 -7.30 4.38
C ALA A 102 -4.54 -7.17 4.24
N LEU A 103 -3.93 -8.10 3.52
CA LEU A 103 -2.51 -8.06 3.23
C LEU A 103 -2.17 -6.87 2.33
N ALA A 104 -2.93 -6.67 1.23
CA ALA A 104 -2.68 -5.63 0.23
C ALA A 104 -2.68 -4.21 0.81
N ARG A 105 -3.56 -3.92 1.78
CA ARG A 105 -3.59 -2.61 2.47
C ARG A 105 -2.55 -2.45 3.58
N SER A 106 -1.97 -3.56 4.05
CA SER A 106 -1.00 -3.54 5.15
C SER A 106 0.43 -3.34 4.66
N VAL A 107 0.74 -3.86 3.48
CA VAL A 107 2.11 -3.89 2.96
C VAL A 107 2.53 -2.57 2.33
N GLY A 108 3.80 -2.23 2.53
CA GLY A 108 4.49 -1.17 1.81
C GLY A 108 5.27 -1.72 0.62
N LYS A 109 6.53 -1.31 0.49
CA LYS A 109 7.41 -1.77 -0.60
C LYS A 109 7.77 -3.26 -0.46
N PRO A 110 7.94 -3.99 -1.58
CA PRO A 110 8.51 -5.33 -1.56
C PRO A 110 9.97 -5.27 -1.10
N LEU A 111 10.41 -6.32 -0.40
CA LEU A 111 11.76 -6.48 0.12
C LEU A 111 12.44 -7.68 -0.54
N ARG A 112 13.77 -7.62 -0.66
CA ARG A 112 14.59 -8.70 -1.24
C ARG A 112 15.26 -9.60 -0.20
N ARG A 113 15.22 -9.20 1.08
CA ARG A 113 15.87 -9.87 2.22
C ARG A 113 15.02 -9.63 3.47
N GLY A 114 15.14 -10.51 4.45
CA GLY A 114 14.41 -10.42 5.72
C GLY A 114 13.75 -11.73 6.14
N ALA A 115 13.68 -12.73 5.26
CA ALA A 115 13.27 -14.07 5.65
C ALA A 115 14.25 -14.65 6.68
N VAL A 116 13.68 -15.35 7.65
CA VAL A 116 14.40 -16.10 8.69
C VAL A 116 14.04 -17.59 8.57
N TYR A 117 14.64 -18.44 9.40
CA TYR A 117 14.25 -19.84 9.41
C TYR A 117 12.78 -19.98 9.86
N PRO A 118 11.98 -20.84 9.19
CA PRO A 118 10.52 -20.81 9.28
C PRO A 118 9.95 -21.62 10.44
N GLU A 119 10.74 -22.14 11.39
CA GLU A 119 10.24 -23.09 12.38
C GLU A 119 9.10 -22.50 13.25
N THR A 120 9.20 -21.22 13.59
CA THR A 120 8.14 -20.49 14.29
C THR A 120 6.88 -20.34 13.44
N PHE A 121 7.05 -20.19 12.12
CA PHE A 121 5.95 -20.15 11.16
C PHE A 121 5.28 -21.52 10.98
N ASP A 122 6.08 -22.56 10.75
CA ASP A 122 5.58 -23.92 10.52
C ASP A 122 4.79 -24.43 11.72
N SER A 123 5.30 -24.18 12.93
CA SER A 123 4.59 -24.53 14.18
C SER A 123 3.29 -23.74 14.35
N GLY A 124 3.28 -22.44 14.04
CA GLY A 124 2.08 -21.61 14.10
C GLY A 124 1.03 -22.02 13.05
N LEU A 125 1.44 -22.30 11.82
CA LEU A 125 0.57 -22.78 10.75
C LEU A 125 -0.05 -24.14 11.09
N ALA A 126 0.75 -25.05 11.66
CA ALA A 126 0.26 -26.34 12.12
C ALA A 126 -0.80 -26.19 13.23
N ALA A 127 -0.55 -25.30 14.20
CA ALA A 127 -1.52 -24.99 15.26
C ALA A 127 -2.83 -24.43 14.69
N TRP A 128 -2.75 -23.42 13.82
CA TRP A 128 -3.91 -22.82 13.18
C TRP A 128 -4.72 -23.85 12.38
N ARG A 129 -4.07 -24.74 11.62
CA ARG A 129 -4.75 -25.80 10.86
C ARG A 129 -5.50 -26.77 11.75
N ALA A 130 -5.01 -27.05 12.95
CA ALA A 130 -5.64 -27.95 13.90
C ALA A 130 -6.87 -27.34 14.61
N GLU A 131 -7.01 -26.01 14.59
CA GLU A 131 -8.18 -25.33 15.16
C GLU A 131 -9.49 -25.72 14.46
N ASN A 132 -10.61 -25.52 15.16
CA ASN A 132 -11.96 -25.78 14.66
C ASN A 132 -12.14 -27.20 14.07
N GLY A 133 -11.49 -28.20 14.70
CA GLY A 133 -11.57 -29.59 14.24
C GLY A 133 -10.84 -29.85 12.91
N GLY A 134 -9.78 -29.11 12.62
CA GLY A 134 -9.02 -29.25 11.37
C GLY A 134 -9.47 -28.30 10.25
N GLN A 135 -10.40 -27.38 10.53
CA GLN A 135 -10.94 -26.46 9.53
C GLN A 135 -10.14 -25.16 9.41
N GLY A 136 -9.14 -24.96 10.25
CA GLY A 136 -8.40 -23.70 10.33
C GLY A 136 -9.00 -22.74 11.33
N GLY A 137 -8.15 -21.87 11.86
CA GLY A 137 -8.50 -20.85 12.84
C GLY A 137 -9.06 -19.56 12.27
N ALA A 138 -8.93 -18.49 13.07
CA ALA A 138 -9.33 -17.14 12.66
C ALA A 138 -8.52 -16.63 11.45
N VAL A 139 -9.15 -15.82 10.60
CA VAL A 139 -8.51 -15.15 9.45
C VAL A 139 -8.60 -13.64 9.66
N CYS A 140 -7.46 -12.96 9.63
CA CYS A 140 -7.36 -11.52 9.72
C CYS A 140 -8.01 -10.84 8.50
N ALA A 141 -8.98 -9.98 8.78
CA ALA A 141 -9.75 -9.26 7.77
C ALA A 141 -9.67 -7.72 7.93
N THR A 142 -8.72 -7.21 8.73
CA THR A 142 -8.37 -5.78 8.92
C THR A 142 -6.91 -5.52 8.50
N SER A 143 -6.11 -4.65 9.11
CA SER A 143 -4.67 -4.62 8.81
C SER A 143 -3.89 -5.62 9.66
N VAL A 144 -2.68 -5.97 9.23
CA VAL A 144 -1.75 -6.79 10.03
C VAL A 144 -1.58 -6.20 11.43
N LEU A 145 -1.42 -4.88 11.52
CA LEU A 145 -1.20 -4.16 12.76
C LEU A 145 -2.44 -4.17 13.67
N ASP A 146 -3.64 -3.97 13.10
CA ASP A 146 -4.89 -4.09 13.84
C ASP A 146 -5.09 -5.49 14.42
N CYS A 147 -4.81 -6.54 13.64
CA CYS A 147 -4.93 -7.94 14.08
C CYS A 147 -3.89 -8.31 15.16
N LEU A 148 -2.74 -7.64 15.19
CA LEU A 148 -1.76 -7.76 16.28
C LEU A 148 -2.16 -6.95 17.53
N GLY A 149 -3.16 -6.07 17.43
CA GLY A 149 -3.50 -5.12 18.49
C GLY A 149 -2.41 -4.08 18.74
N ARG A 150 -1.64 -3.71 17.69
CA ARG A 150 -0.51 -2.77 17.80
C ARG A 150 -0.58 -1.75 16.66
N PRO A 151 -0.43 -0.44 16.93
CA PRO A 151 -0.32 0.56 15.87
C PRO A 151 1.04 0.55 15.14
#